data_AF-A0A2R6DHJ5-F1
#
_entry.id   AF-A0A2R6DHJ5-F1
#
_cell.length_a   1.000
_cell.length_b   1.000
_cell.length_c   1.000
_cell.angle_alpha   90.00
_cell.angle_beta   90.00
_cell.angle_gamma   90.00
#
_symmetry.space_group_name_H-M   'P 1'
#
loop_
_entity.id
_entity.type
_entity.pdbx_description
1 polymer ?
#
loop_
_entity_poly.entity_id
_entity_poly.type
_entity_poly.pdbx_seq_one_letter_code
_entity_poly.pdbx_strand_id
1 'polypeptide(L)'
;MTDDEATDAPETAEQGDGQAHGSDTAGNGTADSPADSDAFYDALEALGRPVVTATHYAQERECSQAEAAETLDDLAAEGTVERQDVSDDPVVWYPSDWARMTDRERVVLFPERREIVVDQPTQFTRAQLSQFAHLVDTTGTGAYMYEIRQEDIWQAPYESLDGLLETVRSVLPERDPGLEDWIEAQYTRARRFTLRTHEDSYTVLEAESADLMGNVARQKLTDDELRAPISDTESWVAEERVAE
;
A
#
# COMPACT_ATOMS: atom_id res chain seq x y z
N MET A 1 73.41 -19.05 -15.99
CA MET A 1 73.52 -18.90 -17.46
C MET A 1 72.39 -18.00 -17.90
N THR A 2 72.56 -16.76 -18.33
CA THR A 2 73.77 -15.93 -18.53
C THR A 2 73.31 -14.49 -18.75
N ASP A 3 73.89 -13.40 -18.22
CA ASP A 3 75.04 -13.16 -17.30
C ASP A 3 74.68 -11.93 -16.40
N ASP A 4 75.35 -11.57 -15.28
CA ASP A 4 76.51 -10.63 -15.11
C ASP A 4 76.29 -9.24 -15.77
N GLU A 5 76.57 -8.05 -15.21
CA GLU A 5 77.36 -7.51 -14.06
C GLU A 5 76.55 -6.38 -13.34
N ALA A 6 76.70 -6.01 -12.05
CA ALA A 6 77.83 -5.36 -11.37
C ALA A 6 78.29 -4.03 -12.04
N THR A 7 78.61 -2.90 -11.38
CA THR A 7 78.64 -2.46 -9.96
C THR A 7 78.71 -0.91 -9.97
N ASP A 8 78.32 -0.24 -8.87
CA ASP A 8 79.09 0.80 -8.15
C ASP A 8 78.24 1.96 -7.59
N ALA A 9 78.56 2.34 -6.36
CA ALA A 9 78.05 3.52 -5.66
C ALA A 9 79.27 4.39 -5.24
N PRO A 10 79.09 5.67 -4.89
CA PRO A 10 79.01 5.94 -3.45
C PRO A 10 78.17 7.16 -3.02
N GLU A 11 78.04 7.28 -1.71
CA GLU A 11 77.50 8.42 -0.96
C GLU A 11 78.30 9.73 -1.18
N THR A 12 77.69 10.90 -0.90
CA THR A 12 78.04 11.78 0.25
C THR A 12 77.07 12.98 0.31
N ALA A 13 76.81 13.50 1.50
CA ALA A 13 75.86 14.58 1.80
C ALA A 13 76.34 16.01 1.41
N GLU A 14 75.43 16.99 1.38
CA GLU A 14 75.47 18.16 2.29
C GLU A 14 74.18 19.02 2.24
N GLN A 15 74.09 20.02 3.13
CA GLN A 15 72.88 20.73 3.55
C GLN A 15 72.54 21.95 2.66
N GLY A 16 71.27 22.36 2.64
CA GLY A 16 70.83 23.58 1.96
C GLY A 16 69.38 23.99 2.29
N ASP A 17 69.22 24.81 3.33
CA ASP A 17 67.94 25.41 3.75
C ASP A 17 67.50 26.52 2.77
N GLY A 18 66.19 26.77 2.59
CA GLY A 18 65.73 27.89 1.72
C GLY A 18 64.38 27.73 0.99
N GLN A 19 63.30 27.97 1.71
CA GLN A 19 61.91 28.21 1.25
C GLN A 19 61.72 28.93 -0.12
N ALA A 20 60.81 28.44 -0.97
CA ALA A 20 59.43 28.99 -1.11
C ALA A 20 58.78 28.86 -2.52
N HIS A 21 57.53 28.36 -2.50
CA HIS A 21 56.37 28.76 -3.33
C HIS A 21 56.24 28.39 -4.83
N GLY A 22 55.07 27.80 -5.15
CA GLY A 22 54.57 27.53 -6.51
C GLY A 22 55.00 26.15 -7.04
N SER A 23 54.10 25.22 -7.33
CA SER A 23 52.63 25.29 -7.39
C SER A 23 52.02 23.89 -7.37
N ASP A 24 51.26 23.55 -6.33
CA ASP A 24 50.51 22.30 -6.29
C ASP A 24 49.09 22.46 -6.84
N THR A 25 48.95 21.99 -8.08
CA THR A 25 47.77 21.35 -8.67
C THR A 25 46.53 21.25 -7.78
N ALA A 26 45.52 22.07 -8.09
CA ALA A 26 44.17 21.87 -7.60
C ALA A 26 43.55 20.61 -8.22
N GLY A 27 43.79 19.46 -7.60
CA GLY A 27 43.07 18.22 -7.85
C GLY A 27 42.03 17.99 -6.75
N ASN A 28 40.95 18.77 -6.75
CA ASN A 28 39.79 18.41 -5.94
C ASN A 28 38.99 17.34 -6.70
N GLY A 29 39.31 16.07 -6.45
CA GLY A 29 38.53 14.96 -6.97
C GLY A 29 37.19 14.92 -6.25
N THR A 30 36.10 15.10 -6.99
CA THR A 30 34.73 14.81 -6.53
C THR A 30 34.69 13.38 -6.00
N ALA A 31 34.62 13.24 -4.68
CA ALA A 31 34.57 11.95 -4.02
C ALA A 31 33.12 11.50 -3.92
N ASP A 32 32.62 10.87 -4.99
CA ASP A 32 31.49 9.93 -4.97
C ASP A 32 31.61 9.05 -3.70
N SER A 33 30.75 9.27 -2.70
CA SER A 33 30.93 8.68 -1.37
C SER A 33 29.65 8.60 -0.53
N PRO A 34 29.35 7.44 0.09
CA PRO A 34 28.19 7.28 1.00
C PRO A 34 28.28 8.14 2.27
N ALA A 35 29.46 8.74 2.54
CA ALA A 35 29.64 9.70 3.62
C ALA A 35 28.73 10.94 3.50
N ASP A 36 28.41 11.38 2.27
CA ASP A 36 27.55 12.55 2.06
C ASP A 36 26.06 12.21 2.19
N SER A 37 25.67 10.96 1.88
CA SER A 37 24.32 10.48 2.21
C SER A 37 24.12 10.28 3.72
N ASP A 38 25.11 9.70 4.42
CA ASP A 38 25.04 9.53 5.88
C ASP A 38 24.98 10.90 6.59
N ALA A 39 25.80 11.85 6.14
CA ALA A 39 25.80 13.24 6.58
C ALA A 39 24.45 13.96 6.48
N PHE A 40 23.67 13.65 5.44
CA PHE A 40 22.34 14.18 5.24
C PHE A 40 21.33 13.60 6.25
N TYR A 41 21.38 12.29 6.49
CA TYR A 41 20.52 11.64 7.49
C TYR A 41 20.85 12.09 8.92
N ASP A 42 22.13 12.22 9.28
CA ASP A 42 22.58 12.78 10.56
C ASP A 42 21.97 14.18 10.79
N ALA A 43 21.98 15.03 9.77
CA ALA A 43 21.44 16.39 9.86
C ALA A 43 19.91 16.42 10.04
N LEU A 44 19.18 15.47 9.44
CA LEU A 44 17.73 15.33 9.68
C LEU A 44 17.43 14.85 11.10
N GLU A 45 18.25 13.94 11.66
CA GLU A 45 18.11 13.48 13.05
C GLU A 45 18.38 14.62 14.03
N ALA A 46 19.47 15.39 13.84
CA ALA A 46 19.81 16.54 14.66
C ALA A 46 18.74 17.66 14.63
N LEU A 47 18.18 17.94 13.46
CA LEU A 47 17.10 18.91 13.28
C LEU A 47 15.72 18.38 13.74
N GLY A 48 15.60 17.08 14.00
CA GLY A 48 14.38 16.41 14.47
C GLY A 48 13.18 16.52 13.52
N ARG A 49 13.40 16.68 12.21
CA ARG A 49 12.34 16.95 11.23
C ARG A 49 12.62 16.35 9.84
N PRO A 50 11.58 16.09 9.01
CA PRO A 50 11.71 15.38 7.73
C PRO A 50 12.43 16.12 6.60
N VAL A 51 12.58 17.44 6.75
CA VAL A 51 12.94 18.37 5.67
C VAL A 51 14.05 19.31 6.12
N VAL A 52 14.95 19.65 5.21
CA VAL A 52 16.04 20.59 5.46
C VAL A 52 16.12 21.62 4.33
N THR A 53 16.62 22.81 4.66
CA THR A 53 16.96 23.86 3.69
C THR A 53 18.48 23.98 3.66
N ALA A 54 19.08 24.39 2.55
CA ALA A 54 20.53 24.60 2.45
C ALA A 54 21.09 25.45 3.61
N THR A 55 20.33 26.45 4.09
CA THR A 55 20.71 27.27 5.25
C THR A 55 20.79 26.49 6.57
N HIS A 56 19.90 25.53 6.81
CA HIS A 56 19.94 24.70 8.01
C HIS A 56 20.96 23.56 7.87
N TYR A 57 21.11 22.98 6.68
CA TYR A 57 22.16 21.98 6.42
C TYR A 57 23.55 22.60 6.62
N ALA A 58 23.77 23.82 6.12
CA ALA A 58 24.99 24.59 6.35
C ALA A 58 25.27 24.85 7.84
N GLN A 59 24.24 25.15 8.64
CA GLN A 59 24.38 25.36 10.08
C GLN A 59 24.80 24.07 10.82
N GLU A 60 24.22 22.93 10.44
CA GLU A 60 24.52 21.63 11.07
C GLU A 60 25.89 21.07 10.63
N ARG A 61 26.30 21.34 9.39
CA ARG A 61 27.58 20.89 8.81
C ARG A 61 28.74 21.89 8.96
N GLU A 62 28.51 23.01 9.65
CA GLU A 62 29.46 24.12 9.84
C GLU A 62 30.09 24.66 8.52
N CYS A 63 29.39 24.56 7.39
CA CYS A 63 29.85 25.00 6.07
C CYS A 63 29.09 26.24 5.55
N SER A 64 29.44 26.74 4.36
CA SER A 64 28.68 27.84 3.75
C SER A 64 27.38 27.34 3.13
N GLN A 65 26.39 28.24 2.99
CA GLN A 65 25.12 27.94 2.31
C GLN A 65 25.32 27.51 0.84
N ALA A 66 26.38 27.98 0.18
CA ALA A 66 26.68 27.62 -1.21
C ALA A 66 27.19 26.17 -1.30
N GLU A 67 28.17 25.80 -0.48
CA GLU A 67 28.66 24.42 -0.37
C GLU A 67 27.54 23.45 0.03
N ALA A 68 26.72 23.85 1.01
CA ALA A 68 25.54 23.07 1.41
C ALA A 68 24.51 22.88 0.28
N ALA A 69 24.32 23.88 -0.58
CA ALA A 69 23.43 23.75 -1.73
C ALA A 69 24.02 22.85 -2.81
N GLU A 70 25.32 22.98 -3.10
CA GLU A 70 26.04 22.12 -4.05
C GLU A 70 25.96 20.64 -3.61
N THR A 71 26.29 20.32 -2.36
CA THR A 71 26.17 18.94 -1.82
C THR A 71 24.72 18.41 -1.89
N LEU A 72 23.72 19.23 -1.60
CA LEU A 72 22.31 18.82 -1.65
C LEU A 72 21.79 18.63 -3.09
N ASP A 73 22.31 19.39 -4.06
CA ASP A 73 21.98 19.23 -5.48
C ASP A 73 22.73 18.04 -6.11
N ASP A 74 23.96 17.74 -5.67
CA ASP A 74 24.69 16.51 -6.05
C ASP A 74 23.95 15.25 -5.53
N LEU A 75 23.56 15.22 -4.25
CA LEU A 75 22.72 14.16 -3.67
C LEU A 75 21.36 14.02 -4.38
N ALA A 76 20.85 15.11 -4.97
CA ALA A 76 19.61 15.09 -5.76
C ALA A 76 19.83 14.52 -7.17
N ALA A 77 20.98 14.80 -7.79
CA ALA A 77 21.38 14.20 -9.05
C ALA A 77 21.63 12.68 -8.94
N GLU A 78 22.12 12.22 -7.78
CA GLU A 78 22.25 10.81 -7.42
C GLU A 78 20.91 10.13 -7.10
N GLY A 79 19.85 10.90 -6.82
CA GLY A 79 18.53 10.41 -6.45
C GLY A 79 18.37 10.00 -4.98
N THR A 80 19.34 10.35 -4.12
CA THR A 80 19.29 10.12 -2.66
C THR A 80 18.31 11.07 -1.98
N VAL A 81 18.22 12.32 -2.47
CA VAL A 81 17.27 13.34 -2.00
C VAL A 81 16.47 13.92 -3.17
N GLU A 82 15.33 14.55 -2.87
CA GLU A 82 14.56 15.32 -3.84
C GLU A 82 14.46 16.79 -3.40
N ARG A 83 14.53 17.69 -4.38
CA ARG A 83 14.48 19.15 -4.21
C ARG A 83 13.09 19.66 -4.57
N GLN A 84 12.41 20.32 -3.64
CA GLN A 84 11.12 20.98 -3.88
C GLN A 84 11.22 22.50 -3.73
N ASP A 85 10.76 23.19 -4.77
CA ASP A 85 10.64 24.64 -4.82
C ASP A 85 9.29 25.05 -4.22
N VAL A 86 9.31 25.77 -3.09
CA VAL A 86 8.09 26.21 -2.38
C VAL A 86 7.81 27.66 -2.77
N SER A 87 6.59 27.94 -3.24
CA SER A 87 6.24 29.19 -3.91
C SER A 87 6.39 30.48 -3.07
N ASP A 88 6.55 30.34 -1.75
CA ASP A 88 6.75 31.45 -0.79
C ASP A 88 8.16 31.46 -0.14
N ASP A 89 9.10 30.61 -0.61
CA ASP A 89 10.51 30.48 -0.17
C ASP A 89 10.69 29.92 1.28
N PRO A 90 11.73 29.12 1.62
CA PRO A 90 12.86 28.63 0.82
C PRO A 90 12.65 27.26 0.14
N VAL A 91 13.56 26.94 -0.78
CA VAL A 91 13.77 25.58 -1.31
C VAL A 91 14.02 24.59 -0.16
N VAL A 92 13.38 23.41 -0.23
CA VAL A 92 13.55 22.30 0.72
C VAL A 92 14.04 21.05 0.02
N TRP A 93 14.85 20.27 0.73
CA TRP A 93 15.33 18.96 0.34
C TRP A 93 14.83 17.93 1.36
N TYR A 94 14.44 16.75 0.89
CA TYR A 94 13.98 15.62 1.69
C TYR A 94 14.49 14.29 1.11
N PRO A 95 14.62 13.21 1.90
CA PRO A 95 15.05 11.92 1.34
C PRO A 95 14.06 11.42 0.29
N SER A 96 14.55 10.90 -0.84
CA SER A 96 13.68 10.36 -1.91
C SER A 96 12.80 9.19 -1.43
N ASP A 97 13.24 8.48 -0.39
CA ASP A 97 12.44 7.46 0.29
C ASP A 97 11.24 8.04 1.05
N TRP A 98 11.26 9.32 1.43
CA TRP A 98 10.15 10.01 2.11
C TRP A 98 9.02 10.41 1.14
N ALA A 99 9.34 10.89 -0.07
CA ALA A 99 8.34 11.01 -1.14
C ALA A 99 7.70 9.64 -1.41
N ARG A 100 8.54 8.61 -1.60
CA ARG A 100 8.09 7.21 -1.72
C ARG A 100 7.33 6.68 -0.49
N MET A 101 7.37 7.32 0.68
CA MET A 101 6.52 6.99 1.86
C MET A 101 5.21 7.78 1.91
N THR A 102 5.12 8.89 1.17
CA THR A 102 3.94 9.76 1.13
C THR A 102 2.91 9.25 0.13
N ASP A 103 3.34 8.72 -1.01
CA ASP A 103 2.49 8.12 -2.05
C ASP A 103 2.17 6.62 -1.83
N ARG A 104 2.50 6.06 -0.66
CA ARG A 104 2.16 4.67 -0.31
C ARG A 104 0.69 4.58 0.10
N GLU A 105 -0.04 3.69 -0.56
CA GLU A 105 -1.41 3.29 -0.19
C GLU A 105 -1.48 2.90 1.30
N ARG A 106 -2.48 3.44 2.02
CA ARG A 106 -2.72 3.10 3.44
C ARG A 106 -4.16 2.62 3.60
N VAL A 107 -4.34 1.37 3.98
CA VAL A 107 -5.66 0.77 4.27
C VAL A 107 -5.87 0.76 5.78
N VAL A 108 -7.02 1.25 6.26
CA VAL A 108 -7.43 1.25 7.66
C VAL A 108 -8.82 0.63 7.77
N LEU A 109 -8.97 -0.39 8.62
CA LEU A 109 -10.24 -1.05 8.91
C LEU A 109 -10.85 -0.53 10.23
N PHE A 110 -12.17 -0.28 10.20
CA PHE A 110 -12.99 0.00 11.37
C PHE A 110 -14.01 -1.15 11.55
N PRO A 111 -13.63 -2.25 12.23
CA PRO A 111 -14.39 -3.51 12.19
C PRO A 111 -15.79 -3.38 12.80
N GLU A 112 -15.95 -2.58 13.87
CA GLU A 112 -17.26 -2.32 14.51
C GLU A 112 -18.29 -1.70 13.56
N ARG A 113 -17.83 -0.91 12.59
CA ARG A 113 -18.67 -0.25 11.56
C ARG A 113 -18.64 -1.00 10.23
N ARG A 114 -17.72 -1.96 10.06
CA ARG A 114 -17.36 -2.61 8.79
C ARG A 114 -16.97 -1.61 7.70
N GLU A 115 -16.31 -0.52 8.09
CA GLU A 115 -15.84 0.52 7.18
C GLU A 115 -14.34 0.33 6.89
N ILE A 116 -13.93 0.57 5.65
CA ILE A 116 -12.54 0.58 5.22
C ILE A 116 -12.24 1.97 4.65
N VAL A 117 -11.26 2.66 5.22
CA VAL A 117 -10.71 3.90 4.66
C VAL A 117 -9.41 3.57 3.97
N VAL A 118 -9.26 3.97 2.71
CA VAL A 118 -8.00 3.83 1.96
C VAL A 118 -7.52 5.20 1.50
N ASP A 119 -6.34 5.59 1.97
CA ASP A 119 -5.62 6.75 1.46
C ASP A 119 -4.87 6.36 0.19
N GLN A 120 -5.08 7.13 -0.88
CA GLN A 120 -4.48 6.93 -2.21
C GLN A 120 -4.57 5.48 -2.76
N PRO A 121 -5.77 4.90 -2.90
CA PRO A 121 -5.92 3.50 -3.32
C PRO A 121 -5.45 3.28 -4.77
N THR A 122 -4.59 2.29 -4.94
CA THR A 122 -4.19 1.73 -6.23
C THR A 122 -5.39 1.15 -6.98
N GLN A 123 -5.28 1.05 -8.31
CA GLN A 123 -6.34 0.44 -9.13
C GLN A 123 -6.61 -1.03 -8.76
N PHE A 124 -5.59 -1.74 -8.26
CA PHE A 124 -5.75 -3.10 -7.73
C PHE A 124 -6.66 -3.10 -6.50
N THR A 125 -6.32 -2.35 -5.46
CA THR A 125 -7.09 -2.28 -4.21
C THR A 125 -8.52 -1.79 -4.45
N ARG A 126 -8.72 -0.82 -5.36
CA ARG A 126 -10.07 -0.40 -5.78
C ARG A 126 -10.88 -1.52 -6.42
N ALA A 127 -10.26 -2.31 -7.31
CA ALA A 127 -10.92 -3.43 -7.97
C ALA A 127 -11.25 -4.55 -6.97
N GLN A 128 -10.35 -4.85 -6.03
CA GLN A 128 -10.58 -5.83 -4.97
C GLN A 128 -11.73 -5.39 -4.05
N LEU A 129 -11.72 -4.15 -3.55
CA LEU A 129 -12.78 -3.62 -2.69
C LEU A 129 -14.15 -3.63 -3.39
N SER A 130 -14.21 -3.29 -4.68
CA SER A 130 -15.47 -3.28 -5.44
C SER A 130 -16.17 -4.65 -5.59
N GLN A 131 -15.50 -5.75 -5.23
CA GLN A 131 -16.08 -7.10 -5.27
C GLN A 131 -16.80 -7.50 -3.97
N PHE A 132 -16.58 -6.77 -2.86
CA PHE A 132 -17.16 -7.12 -1.54
C PHE A 132 -17.56 -5.91 -0.67
N ALA A 133 -17.31 -4.68 -1.10
CA ALA A 133 -17.61 -3.47 -0.33
C ALA A 133 -18.10 -2.32 -1.22
N HIS A 134 -19.07 -1.57 -0.71
CA HIS A 134 -19.66 -0.42 -1.36
C HIS A 134 -18.83 0.85 -1.13
N LEU A 135 -18.54 1.62 -2.18
CA LEU A 135 -17.89 2.93 -2.08
C LEU A 135 -18.90 3.97 -1.54
N VAL A 136 -18.64 4.53 -0.35
CA VAL A 136 -19.50 5.51 0.31
C VAL A 136 -19.12 6.94 -0.06
N ASP A 137 -17.83 7.28 -0.01
CA ASP A 137 -17.34 8.64 -0.25
C ASP A 137 -15.90 8.67 -0.79
N THR A 138 -15.53 9.77 -1.45
CA THR A 138 -14.17 10.06 -1.91
C THR A 138 -13.81 11.51 -1.60
N THR A 139 -12.71 11.73 -0.88
CA THR A 139 -12.20 13.07 -0.62
C THR A 139 -11.47 13.63 -1.85
N GLY A 140 -11.53 14.95 -2.02
CA GLY A 140 -10.78 15.64 -3.09
C GLY A 140 -9.26 15.52 -2.99
N THR A 141 -8.73 15.02 -1.87
CA THR A 141 -7.31 14.72 -1.62
C THR A 141 -6.92 13.27 -1.92
N GLY A 142 -7.85 12.42 -2.36
CA GLY A 142 -7.55 11.06 -2.83
C GLY A 142 -7.79 9.92 -1.84
N ALA A 143 -8.41 10.18 -0.68
CA ALA A 143 -8.83 9.13 0.24
C ALA A 143 -10.26 8.65 -0.07
N TYR A 144 -10.51 7.36 0.06
CA TYR A 144 -11.77 6.68 -0.29
C TYR A 144 -12.30 5.97 0.95
N MET A 145 -13.62 6.03 1.19
CA MET A 145 -14.28 5.32 2.28
C MET A 145 -15.26 4.29 1.71
N TYR A 146 -15.06 3.03 2.07
CA TYR A 146 -15.89 1.89 1.71
C TYR A 146 -16.63 1.33 2.94
N GLU A 147 -17.78 0.72 2.73
CA GLU A 147 -18.58 0.01 3.73
C GLU A 147 -18.85 -1.41 3.23
N ILE A 148 -18.54 -2.42 4.05
CA ILE A 148 -18.88 -3.81 3.75
C ILE A 148 -20.33 -4.06 4.18
N ARG A 149 -21.25 -4.07 3.21
CA ARG A 149 -22.67 -4.31 3.47
C ARG A 149 -23.03 -5.78 3.30
N GLN A 150 -24.15 -6.19 3.88
CA GLN A 150 -24.65 -7.56 3.73
C GLN A 150 -24.99 -7.86 2.25
N GLU A 151 -25.52 -6.87 1.53
CA GLU A 151 -25.91 -6.99 0.12
C GLU A 151 -24.69 -7.25 -0.78
N ASP A 152 -23.56 -6.59 -0.49
CA ASP A 152 -22.30 -6.79 -1.23
C ASP A 152 -21.78 -8.22 -1.02
N ILE A 153 -21.85 -8.76 0.21
CA ILE A 153 -21.48 -10.16 0.50
C ILE A 153 -22.44 -11.17 -0.15
N TRP A 154 -23.74 -10.86 -0.23
CA TRP A 154 -24.74 -11.73 -0.87
C TRP A 154 -24.60 -11.78 -2.39
N GLN A 155 -24.17 -10.68 -3.02
CA GLN A 155 -23.91 -10.57 -4.46
C GLN A 155 -22.45 -10.83 -4.85
N ALA A 156 -21.59 -11.19 -3.89
CA ALA A 156 -20.16 -11.32 -4.12
C ALA A 156 -19.84 -12.43 -5.14
N PRO A 157 -18.93 -12.20 -6.12
CA PRO A 157 -18.72 -13.07 -7.28
C PRO A 157 -17.90 -14.35 -6.98
N TYR A 158 -17.96 -14.88 -5.75
CA TYR A 158 -17.12 -16.00 -5.29
C TYR A 158 -17.93 -17.28 -5.08
N GLU A 159 -17.52 -18.36 -5.72
CA GLU A 159 -18.15 -19.68 -5.56
C GLU A 159 -17.85 -20.33 -4.19
N SER A 160 -16.75 -19.96 -3.52
CA SER A 160 -16.38 -20.42 -2.17
C SER A 160 -16.15 -19.27 -1.19
N LEU A 161 -16.39 -19.53 0.11
CA LEU A 161 -16.10 -18.59 1.19
C LEU A 161 -14.60 -18.28 1.26
N ASP A 162 -13.75 -19.30 1.07
CA ASP A 162 -12.30 -19.13 1.09
C ASP A 162 -11.81 -18.13 0.04
N GLY A 163 -12.38 -18.10 -1.17
CA GLY A 163 -11.98 -17.15 -2.22
C GLY A 163 -12.40 -15.70 -1.92
N LEU A 164 -13.56 -15.52 -1.28
CA LEU A 164 -13.99 -14.23 -0.75
C LEU A 164 -13.04 -13.76 0.37
N LEU A 165 -12.78 -14.62 1.36
CA LEU A 165 -11.89 -14.30 2.47
C LEU A 165 -10.44 -14.09 2.01
N GLU A 166 -9.95 -14.81 1.00
CA GLU A 166 -8.64 -14.56 0.37
C GLU A 166 -8.57 -13.14 -0.23
N THR A 167 -9.62 -12.72 -0.93
CA THR A 167 -9.69 -11.35 -1.48
C THR A 167 -9.73 -10.29 -0.38
N VAL A 168 -10.54 -10.48 0.66
CA VAL A 168 -10.61 -9.58 1.82
C VAL A 168 -9.23 -9.48 2.50
N ARG A 169 -8.58 -10.62 2.77
CA ARG A 169 -7.22 -10.71 3.35
C ARG A 169 -6.12 -10.14 2.44
N SER A 170 -6.36 -10.02 1.13
CA SER A 170 -5.40 -9.42 0.19
C SER A 170 -5.37 -7.89 0.25
N VAL A 171 -6.43 -7.26 0.77
CA VAL A 171 -6.57 -5.80 0.91
C VAL A 171 -6.27 -5.32 2.33
N LEU A 172 -6.73 -6.06 3.33
CA LEU A 172 -6.58 -5.65 4.72
C LEU A 172 -5.13 -5.82 5.22
N PRO A 173 -4.58 -4.85 5.98
CA PRO A 173 -3.21 -4.94 6.50
C PRO A 173 -3.05 -6.04 7.56
N GLU A 174 -4.13 -6.33 8.30
CA GLU A 174 -4.20 -7.30 9.39
C GLU A 174 -5.54 -8.06 9.29
N ARG A 175 -5.57 -9.28 9.84
CA ARG A 175 -6.81 -10.07 9.90
C ARG A 175 -7.66 -9.65 11.10
N ASP A 176 -8.94 -9.41 10.87
CA ASP A 176 -9.94 -9.22 11.92
C ASP A 176 -10.88 -10.44 11.99
N PRO A 177 -10.76 -11.32 13.00
CA PRO A 177 -11.60 -12.51 13.09
C PRO A 177 -13.09 -12.20 13.20
N GLY A 178 -13.48 -11.10 13.85
CA GLY A 178 -14.89 -10.73 14.01
C GLY A 178 -15.56 -10.34 12.68
N LEU A 179 -14.82 -9.70 11.79
CA LEU A 179 -15.24 -9.43 10.42
C LEU A 179 -15.29 -10.72 9.59
N GLU A 180 -14.28 -11.60 9.68
CA GLU A 180 -14.30 -12.89 8.97
C GLU A 180 -15.52 -13.75 9.40
N ASP A 181 -15.77 -13.86 10.70
CA ASP A 181 -16.95 -14.56 11.27
C ASP A 181 -18.28 -13.94 10.76
N TRP A 182 -18.36 -12.60 10.67
CA TRP A 182 -19.54 -11.91 10.17
C TRP A 182 -19.75 -12.12 8.67
N ILE A 183 -18.67 -12.13 7.87
CA ILE A 183 -18.70 -12.43 6.44
C ILE A 183 -19.15 -13.88 6.21
N GLU A 184 -18.60 -14.84 6.95
CA GLU A 184 -19.03 -16.25 6.93
C GLU A 184 -20.53 -16.38 7.23
N ALA A 185 -21.01 -15.69 8.26
CA ALA A 185 -22.42 -15.70 8.64
C ALA A 185 -23.34 -15.13 7.54
N GLN A 186 -22.94 -14.05 6.84
CA GLN A 186 -23.71 -13.51 5.72
C GLN A 186 -23.65 -14.41 4.48
N TYR A 187 -22.47 -14.93 4.15
CA TYR A 187 -22.23 -15.79 3.00
C TYR A 187 -23.02 -17.10 3.10
N THR A 188 -22.96 -17.75 4.27
CA THR A 188 -23.77 -18.93 4.59
C THR A 188 -25.26 -18.59 4.53
N ARG A 189 -25.68 -17.46 5.11
CA ARG A 189 -27.08 -17.03 5.10
C ARG A 189 -27.65 -16.85 3.69
N ALA A 190 -26.89 -16.24 2.78
CA ALA A 190 -27.29 -16.04 1.39
C ALA A 190 -27.54 -17.36 0.64
N ARG A 191 -26.88 -18.45 1.07
CA ARG A 191 -26.87 -19.75 0.38
C ARG A 191 -27.80 -20.80 0.96
N ARG A 192 -28.48 -20.49 2.07
CA ARG A 192 -29.48 -21.38 2.70
C ARG A 192 -30.70 -21.66 1.83
N PHE A 193 -30.98 -20.75 0.88
CA PHE A 193 -32.09 -20.85 -0.06
C PHE A 193 -31.66 -20.40 -1.44
N THR A 194 -31.92 -21.22 -2.45
CA THR A 194 -31.58 -20.97 -3.86
C THR A 194 -32.83 -21.04 -4.71
N LEU A 195 -33.00 -20.09 -5.63
CA LEU A 195 -34.01 -20.16 -6.68
C LEU A 195 -33.40 -20.79 -7.92
N ARG A 196 -34.04 -21.84 -8.46
CA ARG A 196 -33.62 -22.50 -9.70
C ARG A 196 -34.81 -22.74 -10.63
N THR A 197 -34.59 -22.62 -11.93
CA THR A 197 -35.58 -23.02 -12.93
C THR A 197 -35.57 -24.54 -13.09
N HIS A 198 -36.73 -25.19 -12.95
CA HIS A 198 -36.91 -26.61 -13.24
C HIS A 198 -36.79 -26.89 -14.75
N GLU A 199 -36.52 -28.14 -15.11
CA GLU A 199 -36.46 -28.59 -16.52
C GLU A 199 -37.78 -28.33 -17.27
N ASP A 200 -38.91 -28.37 -16.57
CA ASP A 200 -40.25 -28.07 -17.10
C ASP A 200 -40.60 -26.57 -17.05
N SER A 201 -39.59 -25.69 -16.96
CA SER A 201 -39.71 -24.22 -17.06
C SER A 201 -40.55 -23.55 -15.96
N TYR A 202 -40.51 -24.07 -14.73
CA TYR A 202 -41.11 -23.45 -13.55
C TYR A 202 -40.08 -23.18 -12.45
N THR A 203 -40.29 -22.16 -11.63
CA THR A 203 -39.36 -21.76 -10.57
C THR A 203 -39.48 -22.62 -9.29
N VAL A 204 -38.34 -23.12 -8.78
CA VAL A 204 -38.22 -23.92 -7.56
C VAL A 204 -37.40 -23.17 -6.52
N LEU A 205 -37.90 -23.15 -5.29
CA LEU A 205 -37.13 -22.77 -4.10
C LEU A 205 -36.54 -24.05 -3.49
N GLU A 206 -35.22 -24.13 -3.50
CA GLU A 206 -34.44 -25.19 -2.86
C GLU A 206 -33.83 -24.64 -1.56
N ALA A 207 -33.87 -25.43 -0.48
CA ALA A 207 -33.19 -25.12 0.77
C ALA A 207 -32.05 -26.10 1.02
N GLU A 208 -31.00 -25.62 1.70
CA GLU A 208 -29.84 -26.41 2.14
C GLU A 208 -30.25 -27.61 3.03
N SER A 209 -31.37 -27.52 3.74
CA SER A 209 -31.88 -28.63 4.57
C SER A 209 -33.42 -28.67 4.65
N ALA A 210 -33.94 -29.86 4.92
CA ALA A 210 -35.37 -30.08 5.14
C ALA A 210 -35.89 -29.28 6.36
N ASP A 211 -35.07 -29.08 7.39
CA ASP A 211 -35.40 -28.24 8.54
C ASP A 211 -35.55 -26.77 8.16
N LEU A 212 -34.71 -26.25 7.25
CA LEU A 212 -34.84 -24.87 6.75
C LEU A 212 -36.08 -24.72 5.85
N MET A 213 -36.33 -25.68 4.97
CA MET A 213 -37.54 -25.68 4.13
C MET A 213 -38.81 -25.76 4.98
N GLY A 214 -38.87 -26.68 5.95
CA GLY A 214 -40.02 -26.90 6.81
C GLY A 214 -40.26 -25.81 7.86
N ASN A 215 -39.22 -25.38 8.58
CA ASN A 215 -39.38 -24.47 9.72
C ASN A 215 -39.24 -22.98 9.37
N VAL A 216 -38.61 -22.64 8.24
CA VAL A 216 -38.42 -21.25 7.81
C VAL A 216 -39.25 -20.97 6.56
N ALA A 217 -38.96 -21.59 5.42
CA ALA A 217 -39.63 -21.26 4.17
C ALA A 217 -41.15 -21.50 4.24
N ARG A 218 -41.59 -22.73 4.53
CA ARG A 218 -43.02 -23.11 4.59
C ARG A 218 -43.80 -22.52 5.77
N GLN A 219 -43.13 -21.87 6.74
CA GLN A 219 -43.80 -21.13 7.84
C GLN A 219 -43.84 -19.62 7.62
N LYS A 220 -43.03 -19.08 6.69
CA LYS A 220 -42.90 -17.63 6.43
C LYS A 220 -43.47 -17.21 5.10
N LEU A 221 -43.41 -18.09 4.10
CA LEU A 221 -44.02 -17.90 2.79
C LEU A 221 -45.45 -18.43 2.83
N THR A 222 -46.34 -17.69 2.18
CA THR A 222 -47.78 -17.99 2.07
C THR A 222 -48.07 -18.97 0.94
N ASP A 223 -49.29 -19.53 0.91
CA ASP A 223 -49.76 -20.38 -0.19
C ASP A 223 -49.79 -19.64 -1.55
N ASP A 224 -49.81 -18.31 -1.54
CA ASP A 224 -49.70 -17.45 -2.72
C ASP A 224 -48.24 -17.29 -3.21
N GLU A 225 -47.25 -17.69 -2.42
CA GLU A 225 -45.81 -17.63 -2.73
C GLU A 225 -45.22 -19.03 -3.00
N LEU A 226 -45.69 -20.06 -2.28
CA LEU A 226 -45.34 -21.46 -2.49
C LEU A 226 -46.58 -22.28 -2.91
N ARG A 227 -46.61 -22.77 -4.15
CA ARG A 227 -47.73 -23.56 -4.67
C ARG A 227 -47.83 -24.97 -4.10
N ALA A 228 -46.71 -25.66 -3.95
CA ALA A 228 -46.67 -27.05 -3.49
C ALA A 228 -45.26 -27.47 -3.02
N PRO A 229 -45.15 -28.39 -2.03
CA PRO A 229 -43.91 -29.09 -1.76
C PRO A 229 -43.60 -30.07 -2.92
N ILE A 230 -42.34 -30.08 -3.37
CA ILE A 230 -41.84 -31.04 -4.38
C ILE A 230 -41.12 -32.20 -3.67
N SER A 231 -40.29 -31.87 -2.69
CA SER A 231 -39.56 -32.81 -1.84
C SER A 231 -39.44 -32.25 -0.41
N ASP A 232 -38.66 -32.88 0.47
CA ASP A 232 -38.44 -32.35 1.82
C ASP A 232 -37.62 -31.04 1.82
N THR A 233 -36.74 -30.84 0.83
CA THR A 233 -35.87 -29.66 0.67
C THR A 233 -36.38 -28.64 -0.36
N GLU A 234 -37.39 -28.98 -1.17
CA GLU A 234 -37.79 -28.18 -2.35
C GLU A 234 -39.29 -27.85 -2.37
N SER A 235 -39.64 -26.65 -2.83
CA SER A 235 -41.03 -26.24 -3.06
C SER A 235 -41.17 -25.44 -4.37
N TRP A 236 -42.29 -25.63 -5.06
CA TRP A 236 -42.64 -24.88 -6.27
C TRP A 236 -43.07 -23.46 -5.90
N VAL A 237 -42.41 -22.44 -6.47
CA VAL A 237 -42.73 -21.02 -6.31
C VAL A 237 -43.86 -20.60 -7.24
N ALA A 238 -44.77 -19.75 -6.77
CA ALA A 238 -45.76 -19.10 -7.62
C ALA A 238 -45.13 -17.93 -8.39
N GLU A 239 -45.02 -18.03 -9.72
CA GLU A 239 -44.32 -17.05 -10.56
C GLU A 239 -45.04 -15.70 -10.73
N GLU A 240 -46.24 -15.55 -10.16
CA GLU A 240 -47.11 -14.38 -10.33
C GLU A 240 -46.74 -13.19 -9.42
N ARG A 241 -45.76 -13.36 -8.52
CA ARG A 241 -45.25 -12.32 -7.61
C ARG A 241 -43.71 -12.33 -7.54
N VAL A 242 -43.07 -11.30 -8.11
CA VAL A 242 -41.72 -10.89 -7.70
C VAL A 242 -41.86 -10.09 -6.41
N ALA A 243 -40.91 -10.24 -5.47
CA ALA A 243 -40.91 -9.49 -4.22
C ALA A 243 -40.82 -7.97 -4.48
N GLU A 244 -41.58 -7.20 -3.68
CA GLU A 244 -41.59 -5.72 -3.65
C GLU A 244 -40.87 -5.23 -2.37
#